data_AF-A0A395NNU0-F1
#
_entry.id   AF-A0A395NNU0-F1
#
_cell.length_a   1.000
_cell.length_b   1.000
_cell.length_c   1.000
_cell.angle_alpha   90.00
_cell.angle_beta   90.00
_cell.angle_gamma   90.00
#
_symmetry.space_group_name_H-M   'P 1'
#
loop_
_entity.id
_entity.type
_entity.pdbx_description
1 polymer ?
#
loop_
_entity_poly.entity_id
_entity_poly.type
_entity_poly.pdbx_seq_one_letter_code
_entity_poly.pdbx_strand_id
1 'polypeptide(L)'
;MRPYSRASFIDHRNLAVAQPVSTELPLRSQPNDSTFDIVATYRDLLASDPDLTKPVAAIESLIALLNTVPSTTVYETLDTVKTHSDLLKASVENPLPLQAGTDLFLQYLVASLKQQDGSFDAVRQHLLRNGRLFATRAIAARNGIAEAGWRFVREGKCVLTHGASRSVTGLLERAAKNSEGKFRVVYVRDEVRAEESDRVVKELRSKGIPVAEIPEAAVAHVLGLLRQVHMVFVGAEAVTQNGGIISRIGTFQIAQLASQAKIPFYVAAETHKFVRKFPLDQRDIGYKQEVLDFSATESSNQPKDAVDYTVSL
;
A
#
# COMPACT_ATOMS: atom_id res chain seq x y z
N MET A 1 -53.07 77.23 -18.95
CA MET A 1 -52.51 77.87 -20.15
C MET A 1 -51.58 76.87 -20.84
N ARG A 2 -51.95 76.43 -22.05
CA ARG A 2 -51.10 75.64 -22.98
C ARG A 2 -49.96 76.54 -23.54
N PRO A 3 -49.14 76.12 -24.54
CA PRO A 3 -48.69 74.78 -25.02
C PRO A 3 -47.13 74.72 -25.17
N TYR A 4 -46.52 73.58 -25.50
CA TYR A 4 -45.90 73.23 -26.82
C TYR A 4 -44.82 72.16 -26.51
N SER A 5 -44.39 71.21 -27.34
CA SER A 5 -44.60 70.89 -28.74
C SER A 5 -44.14 69.43 -28.95
N ARG A 6 -44.74 68.73 -29.91
CA ARG A 6 -44.37 67.40 -30.39
C ARG A 6 -43.63 67.58 -31.72
N ALA A 7 -42.46 66.98 -31.90
CA ALA A 7 -41.75 66.83 -33.18
C ALA A 7 -40.86 65.57 -33.05
N SER A 8 -41.28 64.41 -33.58
CA SER A 8 -41.11 63.92 -34.97
C SER A 8 -39.78 63.18 -35.18
N PHE A 9 -39.91 61.85 -35.23
CA PHE A 9 -39.16 60.87 -36.02
C PHE A 9 -37.94 61.36 -36.81
N ILE A 10 -36.77 60.78 -36.49
CA ILE A 10 -35.80 60.33 -37.50
C ILE A 10 -35.25 58.96 -37.05
N ASP A 11 -35.59 57.94 -37.84
CA ASP A 11 -35.03 56.59 -37.81
C ASP A 11 -33.77 56.58 -38.68
N HIS A 12 -32.61 56.40 -38.03
CA HIS A 12 -31.37 56.02 -38.69
C HIS A 12 -30.79 54.80 -37.99
N ARG A 13 -31.33 53.64 -38.38
CA ARG A 13 -30.61 52.40 -38.69
C ARG A 13 -29.15 52.31 -38.21
N ASN A 14 -28.93 51.29 -37.37
CA ASN A 14 -27.75 50.42 -37.33
C ASN A 14 -26.37 51.08 -37.23
N LEU A 15 -25.90 51.24 -36.00
CA LEU A 15 -24.47 51.07 -35.67
C LEU A 15 -24.37 50.08 -34.52
N ALA A 16 -24.01 48.85 -34.87
CA ALA A 16 -23.79 47.75 -33.95
C ALA A 16 -22.65 48.09 -32.99
N VAL A 17 -22.92 47.99 -31.69
CA VAL A 17 -21.90 48.01 -30.64
C VAL A 17 -21.15 46.68 -30.73
N ALA A 18 -19.90 46.72 -31.17
CA ALA A 18 -19.00 45.58 -31.17
C ALA A 18 -18.70 45.19 -29.71
N GLN A 19 -19.16 44.00 -29.29
CA GLN A 19 -18.71 43.39 -28.04
C GLN A 19 -17.24 42.93 -28.18
N PRO A 20 -16.44 42.99 -27.11
CA PRO A 20 -15.07 42.49 -27.16
C PRO A 20 -15.12 40.95 -27.28
N VAL A 21 -14.54 40.44 -28.37
CA VAL A 21 -14.33 39.01 -28.59
C VAL A 21 -13.26 38.55 -27.61
N SER A 22 -13.69 37.96 -26.48
CA SER A 22 -12.84 37.21 -25.58
C SER A 22 -12.14 36.11 -26.39
N THR A 23 -10.84 36.26 -26.63
CA THR A 23 -10.03 35.25 -27.30
C THR A 23 -9.70 34.16 -26.28
N GLU A 24 -10.70 33.36 -25.90
CA GLU A 24 -10.45 32.11 -25.21
C GLU A 24 -9.72 31.19 -26.18
N LEU A 25 -8.47 30.87 -25.84
CA LEU A 25 -7.70 29.80 -26.48
C LEU A 25 -8.56 28.54 -26.48
N PRO A 26 -8.72 27.83 -27.61
CA PRO A 26 -9.54 26.62 -27.64
C PRO A 26 -8.89 25.58 -26.73
N LEU A 27 -9.48 25.36 -25.56
CA LEU A 27 -9.28 24.14 -24.79
C LEU A 27 -9.76 23.01 -25.68
N ARG A 28 -8.80 22.31 -26.28
CA ARG A 28 -9.03 21.17 -27.15
C ARG A 28 -9.65 20.05 -26.30
N SER A 29 -10.97 20.02 -26.18
CA SER A 29 -11.70 18.85 -25.72
C SER A 29 -11.64 17.77 -26.80
N GLN A 30 -10.56 16.99 -26.82
CA GLN A 30 -10.57 15.69 -27.48
C GLN A 30 -11.24 14.71 -26.51
N PRO A 31 -12.33 14.02 -26.90
CA PRO A 31 -12.73 12.80 -26.23
C PRO A 31 -11.78 11.70 -26.70
N ASN A 32 -10.69 11.45 -25.97
CA ASN A 32 -9.86 10.27 -26.20
C ASN A 32 -10.51 9.09 -25.46
N ASP A 33 -11.18 8.23 -26.24
CA ASP A 33 -12.03 7.12 -25.80
C ASP A 33 -11.24 5.89 -25.30
N SER A 34 -10.18 6.12 -24.53
CA SER A 34 -9.47 5.07 -23.77
C SER A 34 -8.78 5.66 -22.55
N THR A 35 -9.56 6.16 -21.59
CA THR A 35 -9.02 6.58 -20.29
C THR A 35 -8.37 5.37 -19.62
N PHE A 36 -7.05 5.40 -19.43
CA PHE A 36 -6.34 4.29 -18.79
C PHE A 36 -6.85 4.08 -17.36
N ASP A 37 -7.40 2.90 -17.07
CA ASP A 37 -7.87 2.55 -15.74
C ASP A 37 -6.73 1.95 -14.90
N ILE A 38 -6.14 2.81 -14.06
CA ILE A 38 -5.08 2.43 -13.12
C ILE A 38 -5.55 1.43 -12.06
N VAL A 39 -6.82 1.51 -11.65
CA VAL A 39 -7.36 0.67 -10.57
C VAL A 39 -7.63 -0.74 -11.09
N ALA A 40 -8.21 -0.86 -12.28
CA ALA A 40 -8.39 -2.15 -12.94
C ALA A 40 -7.03 -2.82 -13.19
N THR A 41 -6.07 -2.09 -13.77
CA THR A 41 -4.71 -2.61 -14.02
C THR A 41 -4.05 -3.11 -12.73
N TYR A 42 -4.15 -2.35 -11.64
CA TYR A 42 -3.62 -2.75 -10.33
C TYR A 42 -4.26 -4.02 -9.79
N ARG A 43 -5.58 -4.16 -9.90
CA ARG A 43 -6.32 -5.35 -9.45
C ARG A 43 -5.96 -6.58 -10.28
N ASP A 44 -5.83 -6.42 -11.60
CA ASP A 44 -5.44 -7.49 -12.52
C ASP A 44 -4.02 -8.00 -12.24
N LEU A 45 -3.08 -7.09 -11.94
CA LEU A 45 -1.71 -7.46 -11.54
C LEU A 45 -1.69 -8.27 -10.24
N LEU A 46 -2.46 -7.87 -9.23
CA LEU A 46 -2.56 -8.63 -7.97
C LEU A 46 -3.26 -9.98 -8.13
N ALA A 47 -4.23 -10.08 -9.04
CA ALA A 47 -4.93 -11.33 -9.32
C ALA A 47 -4.06 -12.31 -10.13
N SER A 48 -3.24 -11.80 -11.05
CA SER A 48 -2.38 -12.61 -11.92
C SER A 48 -1.09 -13.09 -11.24
N ASP A 49 -0.51 -12.29 -10.35
CA ASP A 49 0.71 -12.64 -9.62
C ASP A 49 0.52 -12.54 -8.08
N PRO A 50 0.24 -13.68 -7.41
CA PRO A 50 0.14 -13.74 -5.95
C PRO A 50 1.44 -13.37 -5.21
N ASP A 51 2.59 -13.39 -5.87
CA ASP A 51 3.88 -13.04 -5.30
C ASP A 51 4.16 -11.53 -5.35
N LEU A 52 3.30 -10.74 -6.01
CA LEU A 52 3.43 -9.31 -6.13
C LEU A 52 3.00 -8.58 -4.84
N THR A 53 3.82 -7.66 -4.34
CA THR A 53 3.45 -6.83 -3.18
C THR A 53 2.60 -5.65 -3.62
N LYS A 54 1.68 -5.18 -2.75
CA LYS A 54 0.84 -4.01 -3.04
C LYS A 54 1.66 -2.79 -3.52
N PRO A 55 2.81 -2.42 -2.88
CA PRO A 55 3.65 -1.34 -3.38
C PRO A 55 4.22 -1.61 -4.79
N VAL A 56 4.65 -2.84 -5.07
CA VAL A 56 5.23 -3.20 -6.37
C VAL A 56 4.16 -3.23 -7.46
N ALA A 57 2.97 -3.75 -7.18
CA ALA A 57 1.83 -3.72 -8.08
C ALA A 57 1.44 -2.27 -8.44
N ALA A 58 1.48 -1.35 -7.48
CA ALA A 58 1.26 0.07 -7.74
C ALA A 58 2.34 0.65 -8.68
N ILE A 59 3.62 0.30 -8.47
CA ILE A 59 4.72 0.71 -9.36
C ILE A 59 4.51 0.18 -10.77
N GLU A 60 4.18 -1.11 -10.93
CA GLU A 60 3.95 -1.71 -12.24
C GLU A 60 2.73 -1.12 -12.96
N SER A 61 1.68 -0.76 -12.21
CA SER A 61 0.50 -0.09 -12.76
C SER A 61 0.85 1.32 -13.27
N LEU A 62 1.71 2.05 -12.57
CA LEU A 62 2.22 3.35 -13.01
C LEU A 62 3.17 3.23 -14.21
N ILE A 63 3.95 2.16 -14.31
CA ILE A 63 4.76 1.86 -15.50
C ILE A 63 3.85 1.56 -16.70
N ALA A 64 2.79 0.79 -16.50
CA ALA A 64 1.80 0.51 -17.54
C ALA A 64 1.12 1.80 -18.02
N LEU A 65 0.73 2.69 -17.10
CA LEU A 65 0.21 4.03 -17.40
C LEU A 65 1.16 4.82 -18.31
N LEU A 66 2.45 4.86 -17.98
CA LEU A 66 3.44 5.57 -18.79
C LEU A 66 3.66 4.92 -20.16
N ASN A 67 3.24 3.67 -20.37
CA ASN A 67 3.32 3.01 -21.67
C ASN A 67 2.12 3.38 -22.56
N THR A 68 0.92 3.49 -21.98
CA THR A 68 -0.32 3.79 -22.69
C THR A 68 -0.55 5.28 -22.90
N VAL A 69 -0.30 6.11 -21.90
CA VAL A 69 -0.54 7.55 -21.97
C VAL A 69 0.72 8.25 -22.47
N PRO A 70 0.72 8.80 -23.70
CA PRO A 70 1.85 9.58 -24.18
C PRO A 70 1.94 10.90 -23.42
N SER A 71 3.16 11.34 -23.13
CA SER A 71 3.42 12.65 -22.53
C SER A 71 4.54 13.31 -23.32
N THR A 72 4.45 14.63 -23.53
CA THR A 72 5.44 15.40 -24.31
C THR A 72 6.42 16.14 -23.41
N THR A 73 6.03 16.40 -22.17
CA THR A 73 6.85 17.17 -21.21
C THR A 73 7.05 16.42 -19.90
N VAL A 74 8.12 16.78 -19.19
CA VAL A 74 8.41 16.28 -17.84
C VAL A 74 7.27 16.63 -16.88
N TYR A 75 6.74 17.85 -16.97
CA TYR A 75 5.65 18.31 -16.11
C TYR A 75 4.39 17.46 -16.31
N GLU A 76 3.95 17.29 -17.56
CA GLU A 76 2.77 16.47 -17.90
C GLU A 76 2.89 15.03 -17.38
N THR A 77 4.09 14.45 -17.48
CA THR A 77 4.37 13.10 -16.98
C THR A 77 4.26 13.02 -15.46
N LEU A 78 4.87 13.95 -14.75
CA LEU A 78 4.83 14.00 -13.29
C LEU A 78 3.40 14.24 -12.78
N ASP A 79 2.66 15.13 -13.46
CA ASP A 79 1.26 15.44 -13.14
C ASP A 79 0.35 14.24 -13.39
N THR A 80 0.54 13.53 -14.52
CA THR A 80 -0.19 12.29 -14.84
C THR A 80 0.07 11.20 -13.80
N VAL A 81 1.35 10.94 -13.49
CA VAL A 81 1.73 9.95 -12.47
C VAL A 81 1.15 10.30 -11.11
N LYS A 82 1.19 11.58 -10.71
CA LYS A 82 0.64 12.04 -9.43
C LYS A 82 -0.88 11.86 -9.38
N THR A 83 -1.59 12.29 -10.42
CA THR A 83 -3.05 12.17 -10.52
C THR A 83 -3.50 10.70 -10.42
N HIS A 84 -2.87 9.81 -11.19
CA HIS A 84 -3.20 8.38 -11.12
C HIS A 84 -2.75 7.73 -9.81
N SER A 85 -1.68 8.20 -9.18
CA SER A 85 -1.28 7.74 -7.84
C SER A 85 -2.34 8.12 -6.79
N ASP A 86 -2.88 9.33 -6.85
CA ASP A 86 -3.93 9.80 -5.94
C ASP A 86 -5.24 9.02 -6.15
N LEU A 87 -5.63 8.78 -7.41
CA LEU A 87 -6.76 7.90 -7.75
C LEU A 87 -6.58 6.48 -7.23
N LEU A 88 -5.39 5.90 -7.41
CA LEU A 88 -5.09 4.54 -6.96
C LEU A 88 -5.15 4.44 -5.42
N LYS A 89 -4.59 5.41 -4.70
CA LYS A 89 -4.67 5.47 -3.22
C LYS A 89 -6.11 5.61 -2.72
N ALA A 90 -6.95 6.38 -3.40
CA ALA A 90 -8.36 6.55 -3.03
C ALA A 90 -9.21 5.28 -3.29
N SER A 91 -8.71 4.33 -4.08
CA SER A 91 -9.45 3.12 -4.47
C SER A 91 -9.39 1.96 -3.45
N VAL A 92 -8.63 2.13 -2.36
CA VAL A 92 -8.42 1.10 -1.33
C VAL A 92 -8.66 1.66 0.07
N GLU A 93 -9.06 0.79 0.99
CA GLU A 93 -9.28 1.14 2.40
C GLU A 93 -7.97 1.58 3.09
N ASN A 94 -6.90 0.80 2.92
CA ASN A 94 -5.56 1.15 3.40
C ASN A 94 -4.67 1.64 2.24
N PRO A 95 -4.45 2.95 2.09
CA PRO A 95 -3.63 3.52 1.02
C PRO A 95 -2.12 3.43 1.28
N LEU A 96 -1.68 3.07 2.50
CA LEU A 96 -0.26 3.18 2.88
C LEU A 96 0.70 2.28 2.07
N PRO A 97 0.37 1.01 1.77
CA PRO A 97 1.24 0.19 0.93
C PRO A 97 1.37 0.78 -0.48
N LEU A 98 0.28 1.32 -1.02
CA LEU A 98 0.30 1.98 -2.33
C LEU A 98 1.14 3.23 -2.25
N GLN A 99 0.95 4.05 -1.22
CA GLN A 99 1.74 5.26 -0.99
C GLN A 99 3.24 4.97 -0.97
N ALA A 100 3.67 3.88 -0.29
CA ALA A 100 5.08 3.47 -0.30
C ALA A 100 5.59 3.22 -1.73
N GLY A 101 4.81 2.51 -2.54
CA GLY A 101 5.16 2.20 -3.93
C GLY A 101 5.14 3.42 -4.84
N THR A 102 4.09 4.24 -4.79
CA THR A 102 3.93 5.43 -5.61
C THR A 102 4.98 6.49 -5.28
N ASP A 103 5.30 6.70 -4.00
CA ASP A 103 6.32 7.66 -3.56
C ASP A 103 7.71 7.20 -3.99
N LEU A 104 8.00 5.89 -3.89
CA LEU A 104 9.27 5.31 -4.37
C LEU A 104 9.42 5.47 -5.88
N PHE A 105 8.35 5.21 -6.64
CA PHE A 105 8.36 5.37 -8.09
C PHE A 105 8.58 6.82 -8.51
N LEU A 106 7.87 7.76 -7.88
CA LEU A 106 8.03 9.19 -8.18
C LEU A 106 9.45 9.67 -7.90
N GLN A 107 10.06 9.22 -6.79
CA GLN A 107 11.46 9.52 -6.48
C GLN A 107 12.41 8.94 -7.52
N TYR A 108 12.19 7.69 -7.93
CA TYR A 108 12.99 7.05 -8.97
C TYR A 108 12.86 7.75 -10.33
N LEU A 109 11.64 8.15 -10.70
CA LEU A 109 11.34 8.92 -11.91
C LEU A 109 12.09 10.26 -11.89
N VAL A 110 11.94 11.04 -10.82
CA VAL A 110 12.62 12.34 -10.68
C VAL A 110 14.15 12.19 -10.65
N ALA A 111 14.68 11.17 -9.99
CA ALA A 111 16.12 10.90 -9.99
C ALA A 111 16.63 10.53 -11.38
N SER A 112 15.88 9.71 -12.12
CA SER A 112 16.23 9.31 -13.49
C SER A 112 16.23 10.50 -14.45
N LEU A 113 15.25 11.41 -14.29
CA LEU A 113 15.17 12.65 -15.07
C LEU A 113 16.34 13.61 -14.80
N LYS A 114 16.90 13.63 -13.58
CA LYS A 114 18.05 14.47 -13.24
C LYS A 114 19.39 13.93 -13.73
N GLN A 115 19.52 12.61 -13.88
CA GLN A 115 20.78 11.96 -14.25
C GLN A 115 21.00 11.86 -15.76
N GLN A 116 19.94 12.01 -16.56
CA GLN A 116 20.01 11.94 -18.01
C GLN A 116 19.96 13.36 -18.58
N ASP A 117 21.06 13.85 -19.15
CA ASP A 117 21.08 15.01 -20.07
C ASP A 117 20.40 14.69 -21.42
N GLY A 118 19.69 13.56 -21.51
CA GLY A 118 19.11 13.00 -22.72
C GLY A 118 17.66 13.39 -22.95
N SER A 119 17.18 13.12 -24.17
CA SER A 119 15.78 13.29 -24.56
C SER A 119 14.83 12.57 -23.59
N PHE A 120 13.68 13.19 -23.30
CA PHE A 120 12.62 12.66 -22.45
C PHE A 120 12.22 11.21 -22.80
N ASP A 121 12.20 10.87 -24.08
CA ASP A 121 11.92 9.51 -24.56
C ASP A 121 12.94 8.48 -24.06
N ALA A 122 14.21 8.86 -23.90
CA ALA A 122 15.25 7.96 -23.37
C ALA A 122 14.97 7.60 -21.91
N VAL A 123 14.49 8.55 -21.10
CA VAL A 123 14.09 8.30 -19.70
C VAL A 123 12.87 7.39 -19.66
N ARG A 124 11.84 7.65 -20.47
CA ARG A 124 10.66 6.78 -20.58
C ARG A 124 11.06 5.34 -20.96
N GLN A 125 11.88 5.17 -21.99
CA GLN A 125 12.39 3.86 -22.41
C GLN A 125 13.24 3.17 -21.34
N HIS A 126 14.00 3.93 -20.56
CA HIS A 126 14.76 3.39 -19.42
C HIS A 126 13.85 2.86 -18.32
N LEU A 127 12.80 3.60 -17.95
CA LEU A 127 11.81 3.18 -16.96
C LEU A 127 11.08 1.90 -17.41
N LEU A 128 10.67 1.83 -18.68
CA LEU A 128 10.00 0.67 -19.26
C LEU A 128 10.91 -0.57 -19.26
N ARG A 129 12.18 -0.40 -19.68
CA ARG A 129 13.17 -1.49 -19.65
C ARG A 129 13.42 -2.01 -18.24
N ASN A 130 13.39 -1.11 -17.26
CA ASN A 130 13.56 -1.43 -15.85
C ASN A 130 12.23 -1.75 -15.15
N GLY A 131 11.10 -1.86 -15.84
CA GLY A 131 9.81 -2.07 -15.18
C GLY A 131 9.77 -3.33 -14.33
N ARG A 132 10.38 -4.42 -14.83
CA ARG A 132 10.52 -5.70 -14.12
C ARG A 132 11.55 -5.67 -12.98
N LEU A 133 12.35 -4.61 -12.88
CA LEU A 133 13.39 -4.48 -11.85
C LEU A 133 12.78 -4.40 -10.45
N PHE A 134 11.62 -3.76 -10.30
CA PHE A 134 10.96 -3.61 -9.01
C PHE A 134 10.44 -4.95 -8.46
N ALA A 135 9.74 -5.74 -9.28
CA ALA A 135 9.32 -7.09 -8.89
C ALA A 135 10.51 -8.00 -8.56
N THR A 136 11.55 -7.99 -9.41
CA THR A 136 12.77 -8.78 -9.18
C THR A 136 13.45 -8.39 -7.86
N ARG A 137 13.57 -7.09 -7.59
CA ARG A 137 14.14 -6.58 -6.33
C ARG A 137 13.28 -6.88 -5.13
N ALA A 138 11.95 -6.89 -5.26
CA ALA A 138 11.05 -7.25 -4.18
C ALA A 138 11.20 -8.72 -3.77
N ILE A 139 11.29 -9.63 -4.74
CA ILE A 139 11.57 -11.05 -4.49
C ILE A 139 12.95 -11.21 -3.83
N ALA A 140 13.98 -10.54 -4.36
CA ALA A 140 15.32 -10.57 -3.78
C ALA A 140 15.35 -10.03 -2.34
N ALA A 141 14.57 -8.98 -2.04
CA ALA A 141 14.44 -8.44 -0.69
C ALA A 141 13.82 -9.45 0.28
N ARG A 142 12.76 -10.18 -0.13
CA ARG A 142 12.17 -11.25 0.69
C ARG A 142 13.17 -12.36 0.97
N ASN A 143 13.92 -12.79 -0.04
CA ASN A 143 14.98 -13.80 0.13
C ASN A 143 16.10 -13.30 1.06
N GLY A 144 16.48 -12.02 0.96
CA GLY A 144 17.43 -11.39 1.86
C GLY A 144 16.97 -11.38 3.31
N ILE A 145 15.69 -11.07 3.55
CA ILE A 145 15.08 -11.14 4.89
C ILE A 145 15.13 -12.58 5.42
N ALA A 146 14.77 -13.57 4.60
CA ALA A 146 14.82 -14.97 5.01
C ALA A 146 16.25 -15.41 5.35
N GLU A 147 17.25 -15.00 4.56
CA GLU A 147 18.66 -15.33 4.80
C GLU A 147 19.23 -14.67 6.06
N ALA A 148 18.83 -13.42 6.34
CA ALA A 148 19.23 -12.73 7.56
C ALA A 148 18.50 -13.27 8.80
N GLY A 149 17.22 -13.64 8.65
CA GLY A 149 16.30 -13.90 9.75
C GLY A 149 16.21 -15.35 10.23
N TRP A 150 16.57 -16.34 9.41
CA TRP A 150 16.35 -17.75 9.79
C TRP A 150 17.12 -18.18 11.05
N ARG A 151 18.27 -17.55 11.32
CA ARG A 151 19.14 -17.87 12.48
C ARG A 151 18.54 -17.52 13.84
N PHE A 152 17.52 -16.66 13.87
CA PHE A 152 16.80 -16.34 15.10
C PHE A 152 15.92 -17.52 15.56
N VAL A 153 15.40 -18.30 14.61
CA VAL A 153 14.56 -19.47 14.88
C VAL A 153 15.45 -20.68 15.12
N ARG A 154 15.62 -21.06 16.39
CA ARG A 154 16.46 -22.20 16.81
C ARG A 154 15.64 -23.44 17.10
N GLU A 155 16.32 -24.57 17.13
CA GLU A 155 15.74 -25.84 17.55
C GLU A 155 15.06 -25.75 18.93
N GLY A 156 13.93 -26.43 19.08
CA GLY A 156 13.09 -26.46 20.28
C GLY A 156 12.33 -25.17 20.57
N LYS A 157 12.54 -24.10 19.79
CA LYS A 157 11.84 -22.82 19.99
C LYS A 157 10.42 -22.85 19.43
N CYS A 158 9.62 -21.95 19.98
CA CYS A 158 8.24 -21.72 19.58
C CYS A 158 8.12 -20.27 19.12
N VAL A 159 7.66 -20.09 17.89
CA VAL A 159 7.43 -18.78 17.28
C VAL A 159 5.94 -18.49 17.29
N LEU A 160 5.53 -17.28 17.65
CA LEU A 160 4.18 -16.80 17.39
C LEU A 160 4.18 -15.91 16.14
N THR A 161 3.19 -16.08 15.27
CA THR A 161 2.98 -15.23 14.09
C THR A 161 1.50 -14.90 13.91
N HIS A 162 1.23 -13.79 13.23
CA HIS A 162 -0.11 -13.31 12.91
C HIS A 162 -0.15 -12.72 11.50
N GLY A 163 -1.26 -12.94 10.79
CA GLY A 163 -1.48 -12.52 9.41
C GLY A 163 -0.69 -13.35 8.38
N ALA A 164 -0.84 -12.97 7.10
CA ALA A 164 -0.27 -13.69 5.96
C ALA A 164 0.95 -13.01 5.35
N SER A 165 1.97 -12.75 6.17
CA SER A 165 3.21 -12.14 5.69
C SER A 165 4.06 -13.15 4.91
N ARG A 166 4.26 -12.87 3.62
CA ARG A 166 5.18 -13.64 2.76
C ARG A 166 6.63 -13.60 3.24
N SER A 167 7.07 -12.46 3.76
CA SER A 167 8.43 -12.32 4.30
C SER A 167 8.64 -13.17 5.56
N VAL A 168 7.63 -13.26 6.44
CA VAL A 168 7.68 -14.15 7.61
C VAL A 168 7.62 -15.61 7.17
N THR A 169 6.72 -15.95 6.25
CA THR A 169 6.57 -17.33 5.76
C THR A 169 7.87 -17.82 5.10
N GLY A 170 8.49 -17.00 4.25
CA GLY A 170 9.79 -17.30 3.64
C GLY A 170 10.92 -17.45 4.67
N LEU A 171 10.92 -16.63 5.73
CA LEU A 171 11.87 -16.76 6.85
C LEU A 171 11.67 -18.09 7.59
N LEU A 172 10.43 -18.46 7.90
CA LEU A 172 10.11 -19.71 8.59
C LEU A 172 10.39 -20.94 7.72
N GLU A 173 10.12 -20.88 6.40
CA GLU A 173 10.49 -21.92 5.46
C GLU A 173 12.02 -22.11 5.42
N ARG A 174 12.78 -21.00 5.35
CA ARG A 174 14.24 -21.06 5.39
C ARG A 174 14.72 -21.64 6.72
N ALA A 175 14.12 -21.28 7.84
CA ALA A 175 14.44 -21.86 9.14
C ALA A 175 14.16 -23.37 9.17
N ALA A 176 13.02 -23.82 8.61
CA ALA A 176 12.65 -25.24 8.55
C ALA A 176 13.67 -26.06 7.74
N LYS A 177 14.12 -25.52 6.60
CA LYS A 177 15.14 -26.18 5.77
C LYS A 177 16.48 -26.35 6.49
N ASN A 178 16.88 -25.39 7.34
CA ASN A 178 18.17 -25.46 8.06
C ASN A 178 18.09 -26.22 9.40
N SER A 179 16.90 -26.34 9.99
CA SER A 179 16.70 -26.97 11.31
C SER A 179 15.91 -28.27 11.26
N GLU A 180 15.65 -28.81 10.06
CA GLU A 180 14.79 -29.99 9.83
C GLU A 180 13.39 -29.83 10.46
N GLY A 181 12.86 -28.61 10.49
CA GLY A 181 11.56 -28.32 11.10
C GLY A 181 11.50 -28.50 12.62
N LYS A 182 12.64 -28.58 13.32
CA LYS A 182 12.71 -28.80 14.78
C LYS A 182 12.37 -27.55 15.60
N PHE A 183 11.39 -26.77 15.18
CA PHE A 183 10.77 -25.67 15.93
C PHE A 183 9.26 -25.72 15.69
N ARG A 184 8.48 -25.04 16.53
CA ARG A 184 7.02 -25.00 16.38
C ARG A 184 6.50 -23.59 16.19
N VAL A 185 5.34 -23.47 15.56
CA VAL A 185 4.67 -22.19 15.31
C VAL A 185 3.31 -22.18 15.98
N VAL A 186 3.01 -21.08 16.67
CA VAL A 186 1.67 -20.69 17.06
C VAL A 186 1.19 -19.64 16.07
N TYR A 187 0.14 -19.98 15.31
CA TYR A 187 -0.48 -19.07 14.35
C TYR A 187 -1.75 -18.47 14.96
N VAL A 188 -1.80 -17.14 15.05
CA VAL A 188 -3.00 -16.41 15.49
C VAL A 188 -3.94 -16.25 14.31
N ARG A 189 -5.10 -16.95 14.37
CA ARG A 189 -6.12 -16.93 13.31
C ARG A 189 -6.88 -15.61 13.31
N ASP A 190 -7.02 -15.06 12.11
CA ASP A 190 -7.94 -13.97 11.78
C ASP A 190 -9.23 -14.61 11.25
N GLU A 191 -10.31 -14.50 12.03
CA GLU A 191 -11.62 -15.09 11.70
C GLU A 191 -12.29 -14.37 10.51
N VAL A 192 -12.02 -13.06 10.34
CA VAL A 192 -12.52 -12.29 9.19
C VAL A 192 -11.81 -12.73 7.91
N ARG A 193 -10.55 -13.18 8.02
CA ARG A 193 -9.73 -13.68 6.91
C ARG A 193 -9.39 -15.18 7.06
N ALA A 194 -10.41 -15.99 7.33
CA ALA A 194 -10.24 -17.42 7.59
C ALA A 194 -9.54 -18.16 6.45
N GLU A 195 -9.92 -17.92 5.18
CA GLU A 195 -9.31 -18.58 4.02
C GLU A 195 -7.81 -18.26 3.88
N GLU A 196 -7.44 -17.02 4.19
CA GLU A 196 -6.05 -16.58 4.15
C GLU A 196 -5.23 -17.25 5.27
N SER A 197 -5.82 -17.36 6.46
CA SER A 197 -5.24 -18.08 7.59
C SER A 197 -5.03 -19.56 7.27
N ASP A 198 -6.03 -20.23 6.69
CA ASP A 198 -5.94 -21.63 6.28
C ASP A 198 -4.83 -21.85 5.25
N ARG A 199 -4.69 -20.93 4.28
CA ARG A 199 -3.61 -20.98 3.28
C ARG A 199 -2.24 -20.93 3.94
N VAL A 200 -1.99 -19.97 4.85
CA VAL A 200 -0.69 -19.81 5.53
C VAL A 200 -0.37 -21.02 6.38
N VAL A 201 -1.33 -21.51 7.15
CA VAL A 201 -1.14 -22.69 8.00
C VAL A 201 -0.85 -23.94 7.17
N LYS A 202 -1.58 -24.14 6.08
CA LYS A 202 -1.35 -25.24 5.13
C LYS A 202 0.05 -25.14 4.50
N GLU A 203 0.46 -23.94 4.11
CA GLU A 203 1.79 -23.68 3.56
C GLU A 203 2.88 -24.06 4.56
N LEU A 204 2.82 -23.56 5.80
CA LEU A 204 3.80 -23.90 6.84
C LEU A 204 3.84 -25.40 7.16
N ARG A 205 2.68 -26.04 7.31
CA ARG A 205 2.58 -27.49 7.55
C ARG A 205 3.16 -28.30 6.39
N SER A 206 2.98 -27.86 5.15
CA SER A 206 3.55 -28.53 3.97
C SER A 206 5.09 -28.52 3.94
N LYS A 207 5.71 -27.59 4.68
CA LYS A 207 7.17 -27.50 4.86
C LYS A 207 7.68 -28.28 6.08
N GLY A 208 6.83 -29.09 6.71
CA GLY A 208 7.19 -29.90 7.88
C GLY A 208 7.24 -29.13 9.19
N ILE A 209 6.65 -27.93 9.26
CA ILE A 209 6.60 -27.12 10.48
C ILE A 209 5.34 -27.50 11.29
N PRO A 210 5.48 -27.94 12.56
CA PRO A 210 4.35 -28.10 13.46
C PRO A 210 3.68 -26.76 13.76
N VAL A 211 2.39 -26.63 13.42
CA VAL A 211 1.60 -25.40 13.64
C VAL A 211 0.41 -25.69 14.54
N ALA A 212 0.35 -24.97 15.66
CA ALA A 212 -0.83 -24.84 16.51
C ALA A 212 -1.56 -23.52 16.17
N GLU A 213 -2.87 -23.57 16.07
CA GLU A 213 -3.70 -22.43 15.70
C GLU A 213 -4.48 -21.95 16.91
N ILE A 214 -4.52 -20.65 17.12
CA ILE A 214 -5.22 -20.04 18.25
C ILE A 214 -6.09 -18.87 17.77
N PRO A 215 -7.25 -18.61 18.41
CA PRO A 215 -7.98 -17.38 18.18
C PRO A 215 -7.23 -16.18 18.78
N GLU A 216 -7.53 -14.97 18.31
CA GLU A 216 -6.91 -13.72 18.82
C GLU A 216 -7.08 -13.56 20.34
N ALA A 217 -8.23 -13.98 20.89
CA ALA A 217 -8.51 -13.93 22.32
C ALA A 217 -7.57 -14.79 23.19
N ALA A 218 -6.88 -15.78 22.61
CA ALA A 218 -6.00 -16.68 23.33
C ALA A 218 -4.53 -16.18 23.40
N VAL A 219 -4.19 -15.08 22.73
CA VAL A 219 -2.81 -14.57 22.65
C VAL A 219 -2.21 -14.31 24.04
N ALA A 220 -2.95 -13.62 24.93
CA ALA A 220 -2.47 -13.31 26.27
C ALA A 220 -2.22 -14.58 27.11
N HIS A 221 -3.09 -15.59 26.97
CA HIS A 221 -2.93 -16.87 27.65
C HIS A 221 -1.66 -17.60 27.18
N VAL A 222 -1.42 -17.62 25.87
CA VAL A 222 -0.27 -18.31 25.30
C VAL A 222 1.05 -17.61 25.61
N LEU A 223 1.10 -16.27 25.50
CA LEU A 223 2.29 -15.49 25.79
C LEU A 223 2.59 -15.41 27.30
N GLY A 224 1.58 -15.11 28.11
CA GLY A 224 1.75 -14.81 29.54
C GLY A 224 1.65 -16.02 30.47
N LEU A 225 0.69 -16.92 30.25
CA LEU A 225 0.40 -18.01 31.19
C LEU A 225 1.15 -19.30 30.84
N LEU A 226 1.08 -19.73 29.58
CA LEU A 226 1.78 -20.94 29.14
C LEU A 226 3.29 -20.72 29.00
N ARG A 227 3.71 -19.48 28.69
CA ARG A 227 5.12 -19.08 28.49
C ARG A 227 5.90 -19.99 27.53
N GLN A 228 5.19 -20.57 26.56
CA GLN A 228 5.78 -21.50 25.59
C GLN A 228 6.38 -20.79 24.38
N VAL A 229 5.98 -19.55 24.10
CA VAL A 229 6.47 -18.74 22.97
C VAL A 229 7.78 -18.07 23.35
N HIS A 230 8.73 -18.11 22.42
CA HIS A 230 10.09 -17.60 22.62
C HIS A 230 10.40 -16.35 21.81
N MET A 231 9.64 -16.11 20.74
CA MET A 231 9.77 -14.93 19.88
C MET A 231 8.49 -14.76 19.07
N VAL A 232 8.21 -13.52 18.69
CA VAL A 232 7.13 -13.17 17.78
C VAL A 232 7.72 -12.69 16.46
N PHE A 233 7.17 -13.16 15.34
CA PHE A 233 7.45 -12.62 14.01
C PHE A 233 6.15 -12.14 13.38
N VAL A 234 6.13 -10.90 12.90
CA VAL A 234 5.02 -10.36 12.11
C VAL A 234 5.52 -9.70 10.83
N GLY A 235 4.62 -9.50 9.87
CA GLY A 235 4.89 -8.66 8.72
C GLY A 235 4.66 -7.18 9.01
N ALA A 236 5.01 -6.36 8.03
CA ALA A 236 4.56 -4.97 7.95
C ALA A 236 3.87 -4.70 6.62
N GLU A 237 2.85 -3.85 6.67
CA GLU A 237 2.25 -3.21 5.50
C GLU A 237 3.02 -1.94 5.13
N ALA A 238 3.45 -1.16 6.12
CA ALA A 238 4.34 -0.01 5.95
C ALA A 238 5.26 0.19 7.17
N VAL A 239 6.41 0.83 6.95
CA VAL A 239 7.36 1.25 7.99
C VAL A 239 7.47 2.77 7.97
N THR A 240 7.18 3.43 9.09
CA THR A 240 7.16 4.89 9.22
C THR A 240 8.55 5.45 9.51
N GLN A 241 8.71 6.77 9.41
CA GLN A 241 10.02 7.44 9.52
C GLN A 241 10.68 7.30 10.89
N ASN A 242 9.88 7.18 11.96
CA ASN A 242 10.37 6.90 13.31
C ASN A 242 10.59 5.40 13.59
N GLY A 243 10.54 4.55 12.57
CA GLY A 243 10.67 3.10 12.71
C GLY A 243 9.41 2.40 13.24
N GLY A 244 8.30 3.14 13.37
CA GLY A 244 7.02 2.54 13.70
C GLY A 244 6.50 1.65 12.57
N ILE A 245 5.68 0.68 12.95
CA ILE A 245 5.25 -0.43 12.11
C ILE A 245 3.76 -0.35 11.93
N ILE A 246 3.33 -0.24 10.68
CA ILE A 246 1.93 -0.34 10.33
C ILE A 246 1.69 -1.74 9.78
N SER A 247 0.86 -2.50 10.46
CA SER A 247 0.54 -3.89 10.15
C SER A 247 -0.93 -4.16 10.43
N ARG A 248 -1.43 -5.33 10.08
CA ARG A 248 -2.83 -5.71 10.30
C ARG A 248 -3.27 -5.47 11.74
N ILE A 249 -4.55 -5.13 11.89
CA ILE A 249 -5.22 -5.02 13.19
C ILE A 249 -4.94 -6.26 14.02
N GLY A 250 -4.66 -6.07 15.31
CA GLY A 250 -4.22 -7.14 16.20
C GLY A 250 -2.70 -7.20 16.38
N THR A 251 -1.91 -6.56 15.50
CA THR A 251 -0.45 -6.53 15.66
C THR A 251 -0.01 -5.74 16.90
N PHE A 252 -0.67 -4.62 17.20
CA PHE A 252 -0.31 -3.78 18.35
C PHE A 252 -0.58 -4.48 19.69
N GLN A 253 -1.73 -5.16 19.82
CA GLN A 253 -2.03 -5.92 21.03
C GLN A 253 -1.03 -7.06 21.25
N ILE A 254 -0.60 -7.76 20.20
CA ILE A 254 0.41 -8.83 20.30
C ILE A 254 1.75 -8.23 20.75
N ALA A 255 2.13 -7.07 20.21
CA ALA A 255 3.36 -6.38 20.61
C ALA A 255 3.35 -5.96 22.09
N GLN A 256 2.24 -5.39 22.57
CA GLN A 256 2.06 -5.03 23.98
C GLN A 256 2.17 -6.23 24.90
N LEU A 257 1.49 -7.33 24.58
CA LEU A 257 1.52 -8.56 25.36
C LEU A 257 2.91 -9.22 25.33
N ALA A 258 3.59 -9.18 24.19
CA ALA A 258 4.96 -9.68 24.06
C ALA A 258 5.95 -8.86 24.90
N SER A 259 5.83 -7.53 24.88
CA SER A 259 6.66 -6.63 25.71
C SER A 259 6.47 -6.92 27.21
N GLN A 260 5.21 -7.02 27.67
CA GLN A 260 4.90 -7.37 29.06
C GLN A 260 5.45 -8.76 29.45
N ALA A 261 5.37 -9.74 28.55
CA ALA A 261 5.92 -11.09 28.74
C ALA A 261 7.45 -11.17 28.56
N LYS A 262 8.13 -10.07 28.19
CA LYS A 262 9.56 -10.00 27.86
C LYS A 262 9.96 -10.96 26.73
N ILE A 263 9.08 -11.13 25.75
CA ILE A 263 9.29 -11.95 24.56
C ILE A 263 9.74 -11.01 23.42
N PRO A 264 10.86 -11.28 22.75
CA PRO A 264 11.32 -10.44 21.65
C PRO A 264 10.33 -10.45 20.49
N PHE A 265 10.03 -9.26 19.97
CA PHE A 265 9.09 -9.03 18.88
C PHE A 265 9.84 -8.54 17.64
N TYR A 266 9.79 -9.32 16.57
CA TYR A 266 10.49 -9.04 15.31
C TYR A 266 9.52 -8.76 14.18
N VAL A 267 9.92 -7.86 13.29
CA VAL A 267 9.12 -7.45 12.13
C VAL A 267 9.92 -7.70 10.86
N ALA A 268 9.35 -8.48 9.95
CA ALA A 268 9.90 -8.74 8.64
C ALA A 268 9.30 -7.77 7.61
N ALA A 269 10.09 -6.80 7.16
CA ALA A 269 9.66 -5.76 6.24
C ALA A 269 10.70 -5.49 5.14
N GLU A 270 10.23 -5.40 3.90
CA GLU A 270 11.02 -5.03 2.75
C GLU A 270 11.26 -3.51 2.69
N THR A 271 12.40 -3.08 2.13
CA THR A 271 12.77 -1.65 2.05
C THR A 271 11.79 -0.80 1.24
N HIS A 272 11.07 -1.39 0.29
CA HIS A 272 10.06 -0.71 -0.54
C HIS A 272 8.72 -0.50 0.18
N LYS A 273 8.62 -0.83 1.48
CA LYS A 273 7.45 -0.53 2.34
C LYS A 273 7.66 0.71 3.22
N PHE A 274 8.79 1.39 3.08
CA PHE A 274 9.12 2.55 3.90
C PHE A 274 8.33 3.76 3.40
N VAL A 275 7.57 4.40 4.29
CA VAL A 275 6.72 5.55 3.98
C VAL A 275 7.24 6.81 4.66
N ARG A 276 7.12 7.94 3.97
CA ARG A 276 7.44 9.27 4.52
C ARG A 276 6.27 9.80 5.36
N LYS A 277 5.93 9.06 6.42
CA LYS A 277 4.93 9.45 7.41
C LYS A 277 5.51 9.34 8.82
N PHE A 278 5.02 10.19 9.71
CA PHE A 278 5.37 10.22 11.12
C PHE A 278 4.07 10.25 11.95
N PRO A 279 3.36 9.11 12.10
CA PRO A 279 2.17 9.07 12.94
C PRO A 279 2.53 9.32 14.40
N LEU A 280 1.80 10.22 15.06
CA LEU A 280 1.99 10.49 16.49
C LEU A 280 1.37 9.40 17.37
N ASP A 281 0.22 8.87 16.97
CA ASP A 281 -0.48 7.78 17.64
C ASP A 281 -1.34 6.97 16.65
N GLN A 282 -2.11 6.01 17.17
CA GLN A 282 -2.98 5.13 16.40
C GLN A 282 -4.03 5.87 15.54
N ARG A 283 -4.38 7.11 15.88
CA ARG A 283 -5.37 7.95 15.20
C ARG A 283 -4.75 8.78 14.07
N ASP A 284 -3.42 8.88 14.03
CA ASP A 284 -2.66 9.77 13.14
C ASP A 284 -1.90 9.01 12.03
N ILE A 285 -2.43 7.86 11.59
CA ILE A 285 -1.81 7.08 10.49
C ILE A 285 -2.01 7.74 9.10
N GLY A 286 -2.74 8.84 9.05
CA GLY A 286 -2.94 9.68 7.87
C GLY A 286 -3.97 9.14 6.87
N TYR A 287 -4.96 8.39 7.36
CA TYR A 287 -6.27 8.16 6.74
C TYR A 287 -7.27 7.73 7.83
N LYS A 288 -8.57 7.90 7.60
CA LYS A 288 -9.61 7.54 8.57
C LYS A 288 -9.86 6.03 8.51
N GLN A 289 -9.79 5.36 9.66
CA GLN A 289 -10.21 3.97 9.81
C GLN A 289 -11.50 3.91 10.63
N GLU A 290 -12.53 3.24 10.11
CA GLU A 290 -13.79 3.03 10.81
C GLU A 290 -13.73 1.72 11.61
N VAL A 291 -12.99 1.76 12.73
CA VAL A 291 -12.83 0.60 13.63
C VAL A 291 -14.04 0.42 14.57
N LEU A 292 -14.74 1.51 14.87
CA LEU A 292 -15.90 1.52 15.76
C LEU A 292 -17.13 1.96 14.97
N ASP A 293 -18.13 1.08 14.89
CA ASP A 293 -19.42 1.35 14.27
C ASP A 293 -20.55 1.15 15.30
N PHE A 294 -20.97 2.24 15.94
CA PHE A 294 -22.01 2.21 16.96
C PHE A 294 -23.39 2.23 16.32
N SER A 295 -24.16 1.17 16.50
CA SER A 295 -25.54 1.07 16.04
C SER A 295 -26.44 0.52 17.15
N ALA A 296 -27.64 1.09 17.30
CA ALA A 296 -28.65 0.63 18.26
C ALA A 296 -29.70 -0.31 17.64
N THR A 297 -29.78 -0.34 16.30
CA THR A 297 -30.88 -0.99 15.57
C THR A 297 -30.38 -2.00 14.52
N GLU A 298 -29.26 -1.69 13.88
CA GLU A 298 -28.63 -2.55 12.87
C GLU A 298 -27.39 -3.23 13.42
N SER A 299 -26.94 -4.31 12.77
CA SER A 299 -25.67 -4.94 13.12
C SER A 299 -24.51 -4.03 12.75
N SER A 300 -23.57 -3.83 13.69
CA SER A 300 -22.35 -3.07 13.45
C SER A 300 -21.52 -3.69 12.33
N ASN A 301 -20.98 -2.85 11.47
CA ASN A 301 -19.97 -3.26 10.49
C ASN A 301 -18.66 -3.59 11.21
N GLN A 302 -18.09 -4.73 10.88
CA GLN A 302 -16.73 -5.07 11.32
C GLN A 302 -15.72 -4.31 10.45
N PRO A 303 -14.59 -3.86 11.03
CA PRO A 303 -13.54 -3.20 10.27
C PRO A 303 -13.01 -4.12 9.18
N LYS A 304 -12.93 -3.62 7.95
CA LYS A 304 -12.32 -4.31 6.81
C LYS A 304 -10.92 -3.74 6.62
N ASP A 305 -9.92 -4.62 6.51
CA ASP A 305 -8.53 -4.25 6.23
C ASP A 305 -7.92 -3.19 7.16
N ALA A 306 -8.41 -3.14 8.40
CA ALA A 306 -7.88 -2.23 9.41
C ALA A 306 -6.44 -2.60 9.79
N VAL A 307 -5.70 -1.57 10.20
CA VAL A 307 -4.29 -1.66 10.60
C VAL A 307 -4.06 -1.04 11.96
N ASP A 308 -3.04 -1.56 12.62
CA ASP A 308 -2.44 -1.04 13.83
C ASP A 308 -1.11 -0.35 13.50
N TYR A 309 -0.84 0.73 14.22
CA TYR A 309 0.45 1.39 14.31
C TYR A 309 1.17 1.04 15.62
N THR A 310 2.28 0.31 15.49
CA THR A 310 3.10 -0.17 16.60
C THR A 310 4.45 0.54 16.60
N VAL A 311 4.74 1.33 17.63
CA VAL A 311 6.07 1.93 17.87
C VAL A 311 6.89 1.07 18.82
N SER A 312 8.21 1.30 18.91
CA SER A 312 9.04 0.61 19.90
C SER A 312 8.44 0.75 21.30
N LEU A 313 8.18 -0.41 21.91
CA LEU A 313 7.64 -0.58 23.26
C LEU A 313 8.75 -0.83 24.27
#